data_AF-A0AA95FBI5-F1
#
_entry.id   AF-A0AA95FBI5-F1
#
_cell.length_a   1.000
_cell.length_b   1.000
_cell.length_c   1.000
_cell.angle_alpha   90.00
_cell.angle_beta   90.00
_cell.angle_gamma   90.00
#
_symmetry.space_group_name_H-M   'P 1'
#
loop_
_entity.id
_entity.type
_entity.pdbx_description
1 polymer ?
#
loop_
_entity_poly.entity_id
_entity_poly.type
_entity_poly.pdbx_seq_one_letter_code
_entity_poly.pdbx_strand_id
1 'polypeptide(L)'
;MPNERETMAETKRKYKANREDFGTIRVRSNGKFQASYVHQGTRFYAPMTFSTKTDARGWLSSQRADIERGRWVNPKAVRAETFGLYATTWVEQRLSPKGEPLRPKTRTEYERQLRKGLAVFAADRLTAITTARVREWHADRMKAGKTAAAAEARLLRAIMTDAEKDGIVSINPVPAKLTKTSAGKIYRPPTVDELATLHHHVDDRFKLGVLIAAYGGLRLSEWRSLRRSDLTPVDGRYRILVTRQAQYVTGQGWIVGPPKSAKGVRAVTLPSWMTDVIDSHMTERVGEFAESLLFAPRGASEFIHDSAFNESWVPAQDAAGVRGQVREHDLRDFNASHLLGAGANPLEVRDHLGHANVRTTVDHYLHVVNDRAAELADLMPILPKVKPSNVTRLPVDVGDGAHDESKLA
;
A
#
# COMPACT_ATOMS: atom_id res chain seq x y z
N MET A 1 -77.05 7.46 65.25
CA MET A 1 -76.59 6.25 65.96
C MET A 1 -76.78 5.06 65.02
N PRO A 2 -75.79 4.19 64.83
CA PRO A 2 -74.51 4.32 64.11
C PRO A 2 -74.58 3.57 62.75
N ASN A 3 -73.69 3.73 61.78
CA ASN A 3 -72.38 3.06 61.79
C ASN A 3 -71.45 3.61 60.69
N GLU A 4 -70.30 4.12 61.14
CA GLU A 4 -69.08 4.26 60.36
C GLU A 4 -68.57 2.87 59.96
N ARG A 5 -68.05 2.76 58.73
CA ARG A 5 -66.88 1.94 58.41
C ARG A 5 -66.33 2.39 57.06
N GLU A 6 -65.21 3.07 57.16
CA GLU A 6 -64.26 3.33 56.08
C GLU A 6 -63.94 2.05 55.29
N THR A 7 -63.78 2.19 53.98
CA THR A 7 -62.66 1.57 53.26
C THR A 7 -62.38 2.35 51.99
N MET A 8 -61.20 2.97 51.94
CA MET A 8 -60.54 3.34 50.69
C MET A 8 -60.35 2.09 49.82
N ALA A 9 -60.71 2.14 48.54
CA ALA A 9 -60.33 1.11 47.58
C ALA A 9 -60.12 1.70 46.18
N GLU A 10 -58.84 2.00 45.93
CA GLU A 10 -58.11 1.82 44.67
C GLU A 10 -58.87 1.98 43.34
N THR A 11 -58.65 3.14 42.71
CA THR A 11 -58.87 3.30 41.27
C THR A 11 -57.85 2.46 40.47
N LYS A 12 -58.25 1.25 40.05
CA LYS A 12 -57.48 0.45 39.08
C LYS A 12 -57.47 1.12 37.70
N ARG A 13 -56.41 1.88 37.39
CA ARG A 13 -56.08 2.29 36.01
C ARG A 13 -55.75 1.04 35.19
N LYS A 14 -56.67 0.64 34.30
CA LYS A 14 -56.39 -0.32 33.21
C LYS A 14 -55.32 0.26 32.28
N TYR A 15 -54.08 -0.23 32.37
CA TYR A 15 -53.05 0.05 31.36
C TYR A 15 -53.47 -0.61 30.04
N LYS A 16 -53.87 0.21 29.07
CA LYS A 16 -54.09 -0.21 27.68
C LYS A 16 -52.74 -0.70 27.15
N ALA A 17 -52.67 -1.93 26.65
CA ALA A 17 -51.46 -2.49 26.08
C ALA A 17 -51.00 -1.62 24.90
N ASN A 18 -49.86 -0.92 25.05
CA ASN A 18 -49.23 -0.22 23.95
C ASN A 18 -48.92 -1.23 22.84
N ARG A 19 -49.74 -1.22 21.78
CA ARG A 19 -49.37 -1.83 20.50
C ARG A 19 -48.13 -1.07 20.01
N GLU A 20 -47.08 -1.82 19.66
CA GLU A 20 -45.92 -1.21 19.03
C GLU A 20 -46.35 -0.65 17.66
N ASP A 21 -46.14 0.64 17.40
CA ASP A 21 -46.58 1.29 16.15
C ASP A 21 -45.85 0.77 14.90
N PHE A 22 -44.68 0.16 15.08
CA PHE A 22 -43.89 -0.44 14.02
C PHE A 22 -43.31 -1.77 14.49
N GLY A 23 -43.70 -2.85 13.81
CA GLY A 23 -43.22 -4.21 14.07
C GLY A 23 -43.94 -4.97 15.19
N THR A 24 -43.36 -6.09 15.60
CA THR A 24 -43.89 -7.02 16.60
C THR A 24 -42.73 -7.56 17.42
N ILE A 25 -42.85 -7.52 18.74
CA ILE A 25 -41.92 -8.15 19.68
C ILE A 25 -42.65 -9.29 20.38
N ARG A 26 -42.10 -10.51 20.30
CA ARG A 26 -42.60 -11.67 21.05
C ARG A 26 -41.56 -12.21 22.04
N VAL A 27 -42.00 -12.72 23.17
CA VAL A 27 -41.15 -13.42 24.14
C VAL A 27 -41.04 -14.89 23.71
N ARG A 28 -39.84 -15.45 23.73
CA ARG A 28 -39.57 -16.87 23.44
C ARG A 28 -39.58 -17.70 24.73
N SER A 29 -39.68 -19.02 24.57
CA SER A 29 -39.65 -19.98 25.70
C SER A 29 -38.40 -19.87 26.58
N ASN A 30 -37.30 -19.34 26.05
CA ASN A 30 -36.06 -19.07 26.78
C ASN A 30 -35.98 -17.67 27.40
N GLY A 31 -37.11 -16.96 27.52
CA GLY A 31 -37.18 -15.61 28.10
C GLY A 31 -36.64 -14.48 27.21
N LYS A 32 -36.02 -14.79 26.05
CA LYS A 32 -35.48 -13.77 25.13
C LYS A 32 -36.56 -13.15 24.26
N PHE A 33 -36.34 -11.91 23.83
CA PHE A 33 -37.25 -11.16 22.98
C PHE A 33 -36.87 -11.32 21.49
N GLN A 34 -37.86 -11.60 20.63
CA GLN A 34 -37.68 -11.65 19.19
C GLN A 34 -38.49 -10.53 18.53
N ALA A 35 -37.82 -9.65 17.80
CA ALA A 35 -38.44 -8.58 17.04
C ALA A 35 -38.66 -8.98 15.56
N SER A 36 -39.69 -8.42 14.94
CA SER A 36 -40.00 -8.55 13.51
C SER A 36 -40.77 -7.34 12.99
N TYR A 37 -40.69 -7.04 11.70
CA TYR A 37 -41.51 -6.01 11.06
C TYR A 37 -42.02 -6.49 9.70
N VAL A 38 -42.99 -5.80 9.12
CA VAL A 38 -43.52 -6.08 7.78
C VAL A 38 -43.17 -4.90 6.88
N HIS A 39 -42.55 -5.18 5.74
CA HIS A 39 -42.26 -4.19 4.71
C HIS A 39 -42.45 -4.86 3.34
N GLN A 40 -43.03 -4.15 2.36
CA GLN A 40 -43.34 -4.70 1.03
C GLN A 40 -44.08 -6.07 1.07
N GLY A 41 -45.09 -6.18 1.93
CA GLY A 41 -45.89 -7.41 2.09
C GLY A 41 -45.16 -8.60 2.72
N THR A 42 -43.88 -8.46 3.09
CA THR A 42 -43.06 -9.53 3.65
C THR A 42 -42.72 -9.28 5.11
N ARG A 43 -42.83 -10.30 5.97
CA ARG A 43 -42.36 -10.24 7.36
C ARG A 43 -40.86 -10.54 7.46
N PHE A 44 -40.12 -9.64 8.09
CA PHE A 44 -38.69 -9.74 8.38
C PHE A 44 -38.48 -9.89 9.89
N TYR A 45 -37.58 -10.79 10.29
CA TYR A 45 -37.23 -11.03 11.68
C TYR A 45 -35.86 -10.44 11.99
N ALA A 46 -35.66 -9.98 13.21
CA ALA A 46 -34.34 -9.63 13.70
C ALA A 46 -33.38 -10.82 13.55
N PRO A 47 -32.11 -10.59 13.15
CA PRO A 47 -31.12 -11.65 12.98
C PRO A 47 -30.74 -12.31 14.32
N MET A 48 -31.08 -11.68 15.44
CA MET A 48 -30.80 -12.15 16.80
C MET A 48 -32.02 -11.99 17.71
N THR A 49 -31.96 -12.65 18.87
CA THR A 49 -32.90 -12.45 19.98
C THR A 49 -32.27 -11.55 21.03
N PHE A 50 -33.05 -10.65 21.60
CA PHE A 50 -32.60 -9.65 22.57
C PHE A 50 -32.83 -10.13 24.00
N SER A 51 -31.96 -9.71 24.91
CA SER A 51 -32.10 -9.95 26.36
C SER A 51 -33.20 -9.09 26.96
N THR A 52 -33.43 -7.87 26.44
CA THR A 52 -34.45 -6.95 26.94
C THR A 52 -35.47 -6.56 25.87
N LYS A 53 -36.68 -6.18 26.30
CA LYS A 53 -37.70 -5.62 25.41
C LYS A 53 -37.25 -4.28 24.81
N THR A 54 -36.46 -3.51 25.55
CA THR A 54 -35.95 -2.20 25.13
C THR A 54 -35.00 -2.33 23.94
N ASP A 55 -34.08 -3.29 23.97
CA ASP A 55 -33.15 -3.51 22.85
C ASP A 55 -33.89 -3.96 21.58
N ALA A 56 -34.91 -4.81 21.74
CA ALA A 56 -35.78 -5.24 20.65
C ALA A 56 -36.54 -4.06 20.02
N ARG A 57 -36.98 -3.08 20.83
CA ARG A 57 -37.58 -1.83 20.35
C ARG A 57 -36.58 -0.91 19.67
N GLY A 58 -35.37 -0.80 20.23
CA GLY A 58 -34.29 -0.02 19.63
C GLY A 58 -33.97 -0.51 18.22
N TRP A 59 -33.89 -1.83 18.04
CA TRP A 59 -33.71 -2.43 16.72
C TRP A 59 -34.90 -2.16 15.77
N LEU A 60 -36.15 -2.27 16.23
CA LEU A 60 -37.30 -1.92 15.38
C LEU A 60 -37.30 -0.44 14.97
N SER A 61 -36.89 0.44 15.88
CA SER A 61 -36.79 1.88 15.61
C SER A 61 -35.72 2.19 14.57
N SER A 62 -34.57 1.49 14.58
CA SER A 62 -33.55 1.67 13.54
C SER A 62 -34.03 1.19 12.18
N GLN A 63 -34.68 0.03 12.10
CA GLN A 63 -35.23 -0.49 10.84
C GLN A 63 -36.29 0.44 10.24
N ARG A 64 -37.15 1.04 11.09
CA ARG A 64 -38.11 2.05 10.65
C ARG A 64 -37.41 3.28 10.07
N ALA A 65 -36.40 3.78 10.77
CA ALA A 65 -35.66 4.96 10.33
C ALA A 65 -34.91 4.71 9.01
N ASP A 66 -34.41 3.50 8.77
CA ASP A 66 -33.79 3.13 7.50
C ASP A 66 -34.81 3.10 6.36
N ILE A 67 -36.04 2.61 6.61
CA ILE A 67 -37.13 2.60 5.62
C ILE A 67 -37.53 4.03 5.26
N GLU A 68 -37.76 4.88 6.26
CA GLU A 68 -38.17 6.27 6.06
C GLU A 68 -37.11 7.10 5.33
N ARG A 69 -35.82 6.79 5.53
CA ARG A 69 -34.70 7.46 4.84
C ARG A 69 -34.37 6.89 3.47
N GLY A 70 -35.09 5.86 3.01
CA GLY A 70 -34.77 5.15 1.76
C GLY A 70 -33.43 4.41 1.77
N ARG A 71 -32.88 4.14 2.96
CA ARG A 71 -31.61 3.39 3.15
C ARG A 71 -31.85 1.92 3.52
N TRP A 72 -33.10 1.52 3.65
CA TRP A 72 -33.47 0.15 3.96
C TRP A 72 -33.11 -0.78 2.81
N VAL A 73 -32.30 -1.79 3.12
CA VAL A 73 -31.95 -2.85 2.18
C VAL A 73 -32.72 -4.11 2.55
N ASN A 74 -33.36 -4.74 1.57
CA ASN A 74 -34.15 -5.94 1.80
C ASN A 74 -33.27 -7.06 2.40
N PRO A 75 -33.49 -7.46 3.67
CA PRO A 75 -32.63 -8.46 4.32
C PRO A 75 -32.65 -9.83 3.63
N LYS A 76 -33.69 -10.15 2.83
CA LYS A 76 -33.72 -11.37 2.01
C LYS A 76 -32.94 -11.22 0.72
N ALA A 77 -32.91 -10.05 0.10
CA ALA A 77 -32.07 -9.77 -1.07
C ALA A 77 -30.58 -9.77 -0.69
N VAL A 78 -30.24 -9.14 0.44
CA VAL A 78 -28.90 -9.19 1.04
C VAL A 78 -28.46 -10.64 1.33
N ARG A 79 -29.37 -11.48 1.84
CA ARG A 79 -29.11 -12.92 2.08
C ARG A 79 -29.03 -13.76 0.82
N ALA A 80 -29.50 -13.27 -0.33
CA ALA A 80 -29.50 -13.98 -1.60
C ALA A 80 -28.36 -13.56 -2.54
N GLU A 81 -27.63 -12.49 -2.19
CA GLU A 81 -26.57 -11.94 -3.03
C GLU A 81 -25.40 -12.93 -3.17
N THR A 82 -25.02 -13.18 -4.42
CA THR A 82 -23.88 -14.02 -4.76
C THR A 82 -22.59 -13.23 -4.72
N PHE A 83 -21.49 -13.90 -4.40
CA PHE A 83 -20.17 -13.29 -4.39
C PHE A 83 -19.80 -12.72 -5.75
N GLY A 84 -20.16 -13.37 -6.86
CA GLY A 84 -19.85 -12.87 -8.21
C GLY A 84 -20.47 -11.51 -8.49
N LEU A 85 -21.76 -11.32 -8.18
CA LEU A 85 -22.45 -10.05 -8.42
C LEU A 85 -21.88 -8.93 -7.52
N TYR A 86 -21.73 -9.23 -6.24
CA TYR A 86 -21.18 -8.29 -5.26
C TYR A 86 -19.75 -7.89 -5.61
N ALA A 87 -18.89 -8.86 -5.95
CA ALA A 87 -17.49 -8.60 -6.29
C ALA A 87 -17.33 -7.75 -7.55
N THR A 88 -18.15 -7.97 -8.59
CA THR A 88 -18.13 -7.14 -9.80
C THR A 88 -18.49 -5.69 -9.48
N THR A 89 -19.62 -5.49 -8.76
CA THR A 89 -20.07 -4.16 -8.31
C THR A 89 -19.01 -3.49 -7.42
N TRP A 90 -18.40 -4.27 -6.53
CA TRP A 90 -17.32 -3.82 -5.66
C TRP A 90 -16.13 -3.31 -6.46
N VAL A 91 -15.67 -4.02 -7.51
CA VAL A 91 -14.56 -3.56 -8.36
C VAL A 91 -14.91 -2.26 -9.09
N GLU A 92 -16.15 -2.12 -9.54
CA GLU A 92 -16.61 -0.92 -10.25
C GLU A 92 -16.64 0.31 -9.35
N GLN A 93 -17.12 0.15 -8.13
CA GLN A 93 -17.29 1.22 -7.15
C GLN A 93 -16.04 1.45 -6.29
N ARG A 94 -15.03 0.58 -6.39
CA ARG A 94 -13.85 0.64 -5.51
C ARG A 94 -13.07 1.92 -5.73
N LEU A 95 -12.91 2.66 -4.64
CA LEU A 95 -11.99 3.78 -4.55
C LEU A 95 -10.67 3.36 -3.88
N SER A 96 -9.59 3.99 -4.32
CA SER A 96 -8.31 3.96 -3.64
C SER A 96 -8.40 4.68 -2.27
N PRO A 97 -7.41 4.52 -1.38
CA PRO A 97 -7.36 5.29 -0.13
C PRO A 97 -7.40 6.81 -0.30
N LYS A 98 -7.16 7.32 -1.52
CA LYS A 98 -7.23 8.74 -1.87
C LYS A 98 -8.60 9.18 -2.41
N GLY A 99 -9.58 8.28 -2.47
CA GLY A 99 -10.89 8.57 -3.05
C GLY A 99 -10.94 8.54 -4.58
N GLU A 100 -9.84 8.16 -5.25
CA GLU A 100 -9.78 8.05 -6.72
C GLU A 100 -10.21 6.65 -7.19
N PRO A 101 -10.78 6.50 -8.40
CA PRO A 101 -11.04 5.19 -9.00
C PRO A 101 -9.79 4.30 -9.08
N LEU A 102 -9.99 2.98 -9.13
CA LEU A 102 -8.89 2.03 -9.33
C LEU A 102 -8.11 2.35 -10.61
N ARG A 103 -6.78 2.30 -10.53
CA ARG A 103 -5.92 2.36 -11.72
C ARG A 103 -6.29 1.22 -12.68
N PRO A 104 -6.27 1.44 -14.00
CA PRO A 104 -6.72 0.43 -14.97
C PRO A 104 -6.06 -0.94 -14.79
N LYS A 105 -4.73 -0.98 -14.60
CA LYS A 105 -3.99 -2.23 -14.33
C LYS A 105 -4.49 -2.97 -13.08
N THR A 106 -4.84 -2.25 -12.01
CA THR A 106 -5.38 -2.85 -10.79
C THR A 106 -6.77 -3.42 -11.02
N ARG A 107 -7.63 -2.69 -11.74
CA ARG A 107 -8.96 -3.16 -12.13
C ARG A 107 -8.87 -4.43 -12.99
N THR A 108 -8.10 -4.42 -14.07
CA THR A 108 -7.89 -5.60 -14.94
C THR A 108 -7.35 -6.80 -14.18
N GLU A 109 -6.44 -6.57 -13.22
CA GLU A 109 -5.92 -7.65 -12.38
C GLU A 109 -6.98 -8.22 -11.43
N TYR A 110 -7.84 -7.38 -10.84
CA TYR A 110 -8.97 -7.85 -10.03
C TYR A 110 -9.98 -8.63 -10.86
N GLU A 111 -10.39 -8.11 -12.01
CA GLU A 111 -11.28 -8.80 -12.96
C GLU A 111 -10.69 -10.15 -13.39
N ARG A 112 -9.37 -10.21 -13.64
CA ARG A 112 -8.67 -11.46 -13.96
C ARG A 112 -8.71 -12.46 -12.81
N GLN A 113 -8.49 -12.02 -11.57
CA GLN A 113 -8.55 -12.89 -10.38
C GLN A 113 -9.97 -13.41 -10.14
N LEU A 114 -10.99 -12.55 -10.31
CA LEU A 114 -12.41 -12.93 -10.24
C LEU A 114 -12.79 -13.97 -11.29
N ARG A 115 -12.37 -13.77 -12.55
CA ARG A 115 -12.65 -14.71 -13.65
C ARG A 115 -11.87 -16.02 -13.55
N LYS A 116 -10.74 -16.05 -12.84
CA LYS A 116 -9.87 -17.22 -12.71
C LYS A 116 -9.91 -17.80 -11.31
N GLY A 117 -8.97 -17.40 -10.45
CA GLY A 117 -8.75 -18.06 -9.16
C GLY A 117 -9.95 -18.00 -8.21
N LEU A 118 -10.77 -16.96 -8.30
CA LEU A 118 -11.95 -16.78 -7.45
C LEU A 118 -13.27 -17.19 -8.12
N ALA A 119 -13.22 -17.70 -9.37
CA ALA A 119 -14.42 -18.07 -10.11
C ALA A 119 -15.27 -19.15 -9.40
N VAL A 120 -14.63 -20.00 -8.60
CA VAL A 120 -15.31 -21.05 -7.80
C VAL A 120 -16.33 -20.47 -6.81
N PHE A 121 -16.12 -19.23 -6.36
CA PHE A 121 -17.04 -18.55 -5.44
C PHE A 121 -18.15 -17.79 -6.16
N ALA A 122 -18.10 -17.62 -7.49
CA ALA A 122 -18.97 -16.68 -8.19
C ALA A 122 -20.47 -16.94 -7.96
N ALA A 123 -20.88 -18.21 -7.90
CA ALA A 123 -22.26 -18.63 -7.66
C ALA A 123 -22.60 -18.79 -6.17
N ASP A 124 -21.60 -18.77 -5.28
CA ASP A 124 -21.83 -18.91 -3.85
C ASP A 124 -22.52 -17.65 -3.30
N ARG A 125 -23.46 -17.84 -2.39
CA ARG A 125 -23.95 -16.73 -1.57
C ARG A 125 -22.82 -16.23 -0.67
N LEU A 126 -22.73 -14.92 -0.46
CA LEU A 126 -21.72 -14.34 0.44
C LEU A 126 -21.76 -14.99 1.84
N THR A 127 -22.95 -15.26 2.36
CA THR A 127 -23.15 -15.92 3.67
C THR A 127 -22.78 -17.40 3.69
N ALA A 128 -22.64 -18.05 2.53
CA ALA A 128 -22.28 -19.46 2.41
C ALA A 128 -20.76 -19.67 2.29
N ILE A 129 -19.98 -18.60 2.08
CA ILE A 129 -18.52 -18.67 2.05
C ILE A 129 -18.01 -18.81 3.48
N THR A 130 -17.72 -20.04 3.89
CA THR A 130 -17.19 -20.34 5.23
C THR A 130 -15.67 -20.33 5.26
N THR A 131 -15.10 -20.14 6.45
CA THR A 131 -13.65 -20.25 6.68
C THR A 131 -13.09 -21.61 6.25
N ALA A 132 -13.85 -22.70 6.40
CA ALA A 132 -13.45 -24.02 5.96
C ALA A 132 -13.32 -24.09 4.43
N ARG A 133 -14.33 -23.61 3.71
CA ARG A 133 -14.33 -23.54 2.23
C ARG A 133 -13.19 -22.67 1.70
N VAL A 134 -12.92 -21.52 2.33
CA VAL A 134 -11.79 -20.66 1.96
C VAL A 134 -10.45 -21.37 2.15
N ARG A 135 -10.28 -22.15 3.22
CA ARG A 135 -9.04 -22.92 3.45
C ARG A 135 -8.85 -24.03 2.42
N GLU A 136 -9.92 -24.76 2.10
CA GLU A 136 -9.90 -25.81 1.08
C GLU A 136 -9.52 -25.24 -0.30
N TRP A 137 -10.24 -24.19 -0.73
CA TRP A 137 -9.93 -23.48 -1.96
C TRP A 137 -8.47 -23.00 -1.99
N HIS A 138 -8.00 -22.35 -0.91
CA HIS A 138 -6.64 -21.82 -0.87
C HIS A 138 -5.59 -22.94 -0.94
N ALA A 139 -5.82 -24.07 -0.27
CA ALA A 139 -4.92 -25.23 -0.33
C ALA A 139 -4.80 -25.77 -1.75
N ASP A 140 -5.90 -25.81 -2.50
CA ASP A 140 -5.88 -26.22 -3.91
C ASP A 140 -5.17 -25.17 -4.80
N ARG A 141 -5.50 -23.88 -4.64
CA ARG A 141 -4.83 -22.79 -5.38
C ARG A 141 -3.32 -22.74 -5.14
N MET A 142 -2.86 -23.08 -3.94
CA MET A 142 -1.43 -23.15 -3.62
C MET A 142 -0.67 -24.17 -4.47
N LYS A 143 -1.33 -25.23 -4.97
CA LYS A 143 -0.74 -26.20 -5.90
C LYS A 143 -0.49 -25.57 -7.28
N ALA A 144 -1.40 -24.71 -7.73
CA ALA A 144 -1.26 -23.99 -9.00
C ALA A 144 -0.26 -22.81 -8.91
N GLY A 145 -0.09 -22.20 -7.74
CA GLY A 145 0.94 -21.20 -7.52
C GLY A 145 0.78 -20.41 -6.23
N LYS A 146 1.81 -20.43 -5.37
CA LYS A 146 1.78 -19.81 -4.03
C LYS A 146 1.51 -18.31 -4.06
N THR A 147 2.17 -17.58 -4.95
CA THR A 147 2.03 -16.11 -5.05
C THR A 147 0.64 -15.72 -5.57
N ALA A 148 0.11 -16.47 -6.54
CA ALA A 148 -1.22 -16.24 -7.09
C ALA A 148 -2.30 -16.51 -6.03
N ALA A 149 -2.21 -17.65 -5.33
CA ALA A 149 -3.15 -18.01 -4.26
C ALA A 149 -3.24 -16.94 -3.17
N ALA A 150 -2.10 -16.44 -2.70
CA ALA A 150 -2.07 -15.39 -1.68
C ALA A 150 -2.57 -14.04 -2.21
N ALA A 151 -2.35 -13.72 -3.49
CA ALA A 151 -2.89 -12.52 -4.12
C ALA A 151 -4.42 -12.58 -4.27
N GLU A 152 -4.94 -13.71 -4.71
CA GLU A 152 -6.38 -13.97 -4.80
C GLU A 152 -7.02 -13.95 -3.40
N ALA A 153 -6.35 -14.51 -2.39
CA ALA A 153 -6.81 -14.44 -1.00
C ALA A 153 -6.85 -13.01 -0.45
N ARG A 154 -5.91 -12.14 -0.87
CA ARG A 154 -5.93 -10.70 -0.53
C ARG A 154 -7.16 -10.02 -1.11
N LEU A 155 -7.48 -10.29 -2.38
CA LEU A 155 -8.66 -9.73 -3.03
C LEU A 155 -9.95 -10.24 -2.37
N LEU A 156 -10.07 -11.56 -2.19
CA LEU A 156 -11.22 -12.17 -1.52
C LEU A 156 -11.42 -11.58 -0.12
N ARG A 157 -10.33 -11.44 0.66
CA ARG A 157 -10.40 -10.83 1.99
C ARG A 157 -10.88 -9.38 1.93
N ALA A 158 -10.41 -8.59 0.97
CA ALA A 158 -10.82 -7.19 0.82
C ALA A 158 -12.33 -7.09 0.53
N ILE A 159 -12.83 -7.88 -0.42
CA ILE A 159 -14.25 -7.93 -0.78
C ILE A 159 -15.09 -8.36 0.44
N MET A 160 -14.71 -9.46 1.11
CA MET A 160 -15.44 -9.94 2.29
C MET A 160 -15.36 -9.01 3.50
N THR A 161 -14.35 -8.12 3.57
CA THR A 161 -14.26 -7.10 4.63
C THR A 161 -15.30 -6.02 4.42
N ASP A 162 -15.54 -5.63 3.17
CA ASP A 162 -16.57 -4.63 2.89
C ASP A 162 -17.97 -5.25 2.97
N ALA A 163 -18.14 -6.52 2.56
CA ALA A 163 -19.40 -7.26 2.79
C ALA A 163 -19.74 -7.38 4.28
N GLU A 164 -18.73 -7.46 5.16
CA GLU A 164 -18.92 -7.42 6.62
C GLU A 164 -19.37 -6.04 7.11
N LYS A 165 -18.75 -4.96 6.60
CA LYS A 165 -19.15 -3.57 6.93
C LYS A 165 -20.55 -3.23 6.44
N ASP A 166 -20.93 -3.77 5.29
CA ASP A 166 -22.26 -3.65 4.70
C ASP A 166 -23.30 -4.50 5.44
N GLY A 167 -22.88 -5.31 6.44
CA GLY A 167 -23.76 -6.15 7.25
C GLY A 167 -24.30 -7.39 6.53
N ILE A 168 -23.74 -7.74 5.36
CA ILE A 168 -24.15 -8.90 4.57
C ILE A 168 -23.66 -10.20 5.23
N VAL A 169 -22.40 -10.19 5.67
CA VAL A 169 -21.79 -11.26 6.47
C VAL A 169 -21.49 -10.76 7.87
N SER A 170 -21.63 -11.63 8.87
CA SER A 170 -21.37 -11.26 10.26
C SER A 170 -19.89 -11.20 10.62
N ILE A 171 -19.05 -11.91 9.86
CA ILE A 171 -17.61 -11.99 10.07
C ILE A 171 -16.93 -12.33 8.75
N ASN A 172 -15.80 -11.69 8.44
CA ASN A 172 -15.00 -12.06 7.29
C ASN A 172 -14.42 -13.49 7.43
N PRO A 173 -14.75 -14.42 6.52
CA PRO A 173 -14.32 -15.81 6.61
C PRO A 173 -12.85 -16.03 6.18
N VAL A 174 -12.15 -14.99 5.69
CA VAL A 174 -10.80 -15.12 5.11
C VAL A 174 -9.71 -14.83 6.15
N PRO A 175 -8.97 -15.86 6.61
CA PRO A 175 -7.91 -15.65 7.59
C PRO A 175 -6.76 -14.81 7.03
N ALA A 176 -6.29 -13.82 7.79
CA ALA A 176 -5.18 -12.94 7.40
C ALA A 176 -3.85 -13.69 7.16
N LYS A 177 -3.69 -14.93 7.63
CA LYS A 177 -2.51 -15.76 7.32
C LYS A 177 -2.47 -16.22 5.87
N LEU A 178 -3.62 -16.39 5.20
CA LEU A 178 -3.68 -16.85 3.81
C LEU A 178 -3.25 -15.76 2.82
N THR A 179 -3.32 -14.50 3.23
CA THR A 179 -2.93 -13.36 2.38
C THR A 179 -1.42 -13.14 2.32
N LYS A 180 -0.66 -13.83 3.15
CA LYS A 180 0.80 -13.71 3.26
C LYS A 180 1.48 -14.60 2.23
N THR A 181 2.60 -14.14 1.70
CA THR A 181 3.45 -14.91 0.79
C THR A 181 4.88 -14.82 1.27
N SER A 182 5.55 -15.96 1.45
CA SER A 182 7.00 -16.05 1.45
C SER A 182 7.42 -16.70 0.14
N ALA A 183 7.66 -15.88 -0.89
CA ALA A 183 8.30 -16.39 -2.08
C ALA A 183 9.77 -16.63 -1.74
N GLY A 184 10.23 -17.89 -1.80
CA GLY A 184 11.60 -18.27 -1.45
C GLY A 184 12.67 -17.86 -2.48
N LYS A 185 12.34 -17.00 -3.45
CA LYS A 185 13.34 -16.46 -4.37
C LYS A 185 13.93 -15.19 -3.75
N ILE A 186 15.21 -15.28 -3.40
CA ILE A 186 16.01 -14.14 -2.95
C ILE A 186 16.49 -13.42 -4.21
N TYR A 187 16.03 -12.19 -4.38
CA TYR A 187 16.54 -11.29 -5.41
C TYR A 187 17.58 -10.38 -4.79
N ARG A 188 18.60 -9.99 -5.56
CA ARG A 188 19.66 -9.08 -5.11
C ARG A 188 20.06 -8.12 -6.23
N PRO A 189 20.63 -6.95 -5.90
CA PRO A 189 21.32 -6.14 -6.89
C PRO A 189 22.50 -6.92 -7.51
N PRO A 190 22.85 -6.65 -8.78
CA PRO A 190 24.08 -7.18 -9.38
C PRO A 190 25.33 -6.60 -8.70
N THR A 191 26.47 -7.27 -8.88
CA THR A 191 27.78 -6.63 -8.68
C THR A 191 28.11 -5.69 -9.84
N VAL A 192 29.19 -4.92 -9.74
CA VAL A 192 29.67 -4.06 -10.83
C VAL A 192 30.05 -4.90 -12.06
N ASP A 193 30.73 -6.03 -11.87
CA ASP A 193 31.14 -6.93 -12.97
C ASP A 193 29.95 -7.64 -13.63
N GLU A 194 28.97 -8.05 -12.81
CA GLU A 194 27.71 -8.60 -13.33
C GLU A 194 26.95 -7.54 -14.13
N LEU A 195 26.88 -6.28 -13.64
CA LEU A 195 26.27 -5.18 -14.38
C LEU A 195 27.00 -4.90 -15.70
N ALA A 196 28.33 -4.91 -15.70
CA ALA A 196 29.13 -4.75 -16.91
C ALA A 196 28.82 -5.86 -17.94
N THR A 197 28.71 -7.11 -17.47
CA THR A 197 28.37 -8.26 -18.31
C THR A 197 26.94 -8.17 -18.85
N LEU A 198 25.98 -7.81 -17.99
CA LEU A 198 24.59 -7.54 -18.39
C LEU A 198 24.53 -6.46 -19.47
N HIS A 199 25.21 -5.33 -19.26
CA HIS A 199 25.26 -4.22 -20.20
C HIS A 199 25.94 -4.60 -21.52
N HIS A 200 26.98 -5.44 -21.50
CA HIS A 200 27.67 -5.90 -22.69
C HIS A 200 26.76 -6.76 -23.59
N HIS A 201 25.96 -7.65 -22.99
CA HIS A 201 25.16 -8.65 -23.70
C HIS A 201 23.73 -8.21 -24.04
N VAL A 202 23.23 -7.08 -23.51
CA VAL A 202 21.98 -6.51 -24.01
C VAL A 202 22.15 -5.90 -25.40
N ASP A 203 21.09 -5.95 -26.20
CA ASP A 203 20.99 -5.31 -27.52
C ASP A 203 21.33 -3.82 -27.37
N ASP A 204 22.06 -3.27 -28.35
CA ASP A 204 22.56 -1.90 -28.33
C ASP A 204 21.46 -0.88 -28.06
N ARG A 205 20.23 -1.13 -28.53
CA ARG A 205 19.09 -0.24 -28.30
C ARG A 205 18.69 -0.12 -26.83
N PHE A 206 19.07 -1.08 -25.99
CA PHE A 206 18.74 -1.15 -24.57
C PHE A 206 19.89 -0.77 -23.63
N LYS A 207 21.13 -0.67 -24.14
CA LYS A 207 22.32 -0.33 -23.34
C LYS A 207 22.12 0.92 -22.50
N LEU A 208 21.70 2.04 -23.11
CA LEU A 208 21.43 3.27 -22.35
C LEU A 208 20.30 3.09 -21.33
N GLY A 209 19.28 2.28 -21.63
CA GLY A 209 18.17 2.00 -20.71
C GLY A 209 18.64 1.27 -19.45
N VAL A 210 19.54 0.28 -19.61
CA VAL A 210 20.19 -0.43 -18.49
C VAL A 210 21.02 0.53 -17.65
N LEU A 211 21.80 1.42 -18.27
CA LEU A 211 22.59 2.41 -17.52
C LEU A 211 21.71 3.43 -16.79
N ILE A 212 20.65 3.92 -17.41
CA ILE A 212 19.69 4.83 -16.76
C ILE A 212 18.99 4.15 -15.58
N ALA A 213 18.66 2.85 -15.69
CA ALA A 213 18.10 2.08 -14.58
C ALA A 213 19.12 1.90 -13.44
N ALA A 214 20.38 1.59 -13.75
CA ALA A 214 21.43 1.32 -12.76
C ALA A 214 22.01 2.59 -12.09
N TYR A 215 22.19 3.68 -12.85
CA TYR A 215 22.84 4.91 -12.37
C TYR A 215 21.85 6.05 -12.09
N GLY A 216 20.67 6.04 -12.72
CA GLY A 216 19.58 6.97 -12.42
C GLY A 216 18.47 6.36 -11.54
N GLY A 217 18.49 5.05 -11.32
CA GLY A 217 17.48 4.36 -10.52
C GLY A 217 16.08 4.36 -11.16
N LEU A 218 15.93 4.61 -12.47
CA LEU A 218 14.61 4.64 -13.11
C LEU A 218 14.04 3.22 -13.26
N ARG A 219 12.71 3.11 -13.15
CA ARG A 219 11.99 1.87 -13.48
C ARG A 219 11.87 1.72 -14.99
N LEU A 220 11.76 0.48 -15.48
CA LEU A 220 11.47 0.22 -16.90
C LEU A 220 10.21 0.88 -17.46
N SER A 221 9.15 1.06 -16.67
CA SER A 221 7.99 1.84 -17.11
C SER A 221 8.28 3.34 -17.21
N GLU A 222 9.24 3.86 -16.45
CA GLU A 222 9.65 5.28 -16.48
C GLU A 222 10.59 5.51 -17.67
N TRP A 223 11.70 4.76 -17.78
CA TRP A 223 12.70 5.01 -18.82
C TRP A 223 12.16 4.76 -20.24
N ARG A 224 11.30 3.75 -20.45
CA ARG A 224 10.72 3.50 -21.79
C ARG A 224 9.83 4.64 -22.30
N SER A 225 9.35 5.49 -21.40
CA SER A 225 8.46 6.61 -21.72
C SER A 225 9.19 7.94 -21.83
N LEU A 226 10.51 7.93 -21.64
CA LEU A 226 11.32 9.13 -21.75
C LEU A 226 11.31 9.65 -23.19
N ARG A 227 11.26 10.97 -23.28
CA ARG A 227 11.34 11.74 -24.51
C ARG A 227 12.62 12.57 -24.51
N ARG A 228 13.01 13.05 -25.69
CA ARG A 228 14.14 13.98 -25.85
C ARG A 228 14.01 15.18 -24.90
N SER A 229 12.81 15.74 -24.79
CA SER A 229 12.49 16.88 -23.91
C SER A 229 12.63 16.61 -22.41
N ASP A 230 12.70 15.35 -21.98
CA ASP A 230 12.87 15.00 -20.57
C ASP A 230 14.34 15.08 -20.13
N LEU A 231 15.29 15.23 -21.06
CA LEU A 231 16.72 15.30 -20.78
C LEU A 231 17.22 16.72 -20.97
N THR A 232 17.88 17.26 -19.94
CA THR A 232 18.47 18.61 -19.99
C THR A 232 19.94 18.55 -19.58
N PRO A 233 20.87 19.06 -20.40
CA PRO A 233 22.26 19.22 -20.00
C PRO A 233 22.38 20.34 -18.96
N VAL A 234 23.03 20.05 -17.84
CA VAL A 234 23.29 20.99 -16.74
C VAL A 234 24.67 20.67 -16.15
N ASP A 235 25.55 21.67 -16.10
CA ASP A 235 26.89 21.57 -15.49
C ASP A 235 27.73 20.39 -16.04
N GLY A 236 27.67 20.18 -17.36
CA GLY A 236 28.40 19.10 -18.06
C GLY A 236 27.80 17.69 -17.88
N ARG A 237 26.57 17.59 -17.36
CA ARG A 237 25.88 16.32 -17.10
C ARG A 237 24.44 16.37 -17.57
N TYR A 238 23.82 15.22 -17.82
CA TYR A 238 22.39 15.17 -18.07
C TYR A 238 21.57 15.05 -16.80
N ARG A 239 20.45 15.76 -16.78
CA ARG A 239 19.37 15.64 -15.81
C ARG A 239 18.13 15.09 -16.49
N ILE A 240 17.54 14.03 -15.96
CA ILE A 240 16.27 13.45 -16.42
C ILE A 240 15.13 13.99 -15.56
N LEU A 241 14.11 14.56 -16.18
CA LEU A 241 12.84 14.90 -15.55
C LEU A 241 11.84 13.75 -15.68
N VAL A 242 11.67 12.97 -14.63
CA VAL A 242 10.70 11.86 -14.59
C VAL A 242 9.32 12.41 -14.23
N THR A 243 8.43 12.53 -15.22
CA THR A 243 7.04 13.02 -15.01
C THR A 243 5.98 12.00 -15.41
N ARG A 244 6.37 10.94 -16.12
CA ARG A 244 5.46 9.94 -16.68
C ARG A 244 6.04 8.54 -16.61
N GLN A 245 5.15 7.57 -16.79
CA GLN A 245 5.47 6.17 -17.00
C GLN A 245 4.50 5.60 -18.04
N ALA A 246 4.95 4.63 -18.82
CA ALA A 246 4.13 3.86 -19.74
C ALA A 246 3.98 2.41 -19.25
N GLN A 247 2.74 1.93 -19.17
CA GLN A 247 2.44 0.56 -18.79
C GLN A 247 1.49 -0.07 -19.80
N TYR A 248 1.82 -1.27 -20.26
CA TYR A 248 0.91 -2.04 -21.09
C TYR A 248 -0.12 -2.76 -20.21
N VAL A 249 -1.40 -2.60 -20.53
CA VAL A 249 -2.51 -3.29 -19.89
C VAL A 249 -3.19 -4.18 -20.92
N THR A 250 -3.21 -5.49 -20.66
CA THR A 250 -3.81 -6.48 -21.54
C THR A 250 -5.27 -6.12 -21.84
N GLY A 251 -5.62 -6.01 -23.12
CA GLY A 251 -6.96 -5.64 -23.59
C GLY A 251 -7.23 -4.13 -23.64
N GLN A 252 -6.33 -3.28 -23.14
CA GLN A 252 -6.46 -1.82 -23.20
C GLN A 252 -5.30 -1.12 -23.94
N GLY A 253 -4.17 -1.80 -24.13
CA GLY A 253 -3.01 -1.24 -24.81
C GLY A 253 -2.08 -0.48 -23.87
N TRP A 254 -1.38 0.51 -24.42
CA TRP A 254 -0.46 1.36 -23.65
C TRP A 254 -1.24 2.43 -22.87
N ILE A 255 -0.92 2.54 -21.59
CA ILE A 255 -1.47 3.58 -20.71
C ILE A 255 -0.31 4.40 -20.21
N VAL A 256 -0.32 5.68 -20.57
CA VAL A 256 0.63 6.69 -20.12
C VAL A 256 -0.02 7.48 -19.00
N GLY A 257 0.73 7.70 -17.92
CA GLY A 257 0.25 8.53 -16.81
C GLY A 257 1.36 8.88 -15.85
N PRO A 258 1.05 9.65 -14.80
CA PRO A 258 2.04 10.02 -13.81
C PRO A 258 2.57 8.78 -13.06
N PRO A 259 3.77 8.89 -12.47
CA PRO A 259 4.29 7.89 -11.55
C PRO A 259 3.28 7.45 -10.49
N LYS A 260 3.50 6.28 -9.90
CA LYS A 260 2.55 5.67 -8.94
C LYS A 260 2.25 6.58 -7.74
N SER A 261 3.22 7.42 -7.36
CA SER A 261 3.09 8.39 -6.27
C SER A 261 3.55 9.76 -6.73
N ALA A 262 3.09 10.82 -6.06
CA ALA A 262 3.53 12.19 -6.33
C ALA A 262 5.05 12.33 -6.22
N LYS A 263 5.68 11.67 -5.24
CA LYS A 263 7.14 11.59 -5.07
C LYS A 263 7.88 10.92 -6.23
N GLY A 264 7.17 10.19 -7.09
CA GLY A 264 7.77 9.62 -8.29
C GLY A 264 8.08 10.67 -9.36
N VAL A 265 7.40 11.83 -9.32
CA VAL A 265 7.73 12.99 -10.15
C VAL A 265 8.98 13.64 -9.57
N ARG A 266 10.09 13.57 -10.29
CA ARG A 266 11.41 13.97 -9.76
C ARG A 266 12.41 14.28 -10.87
N ALA A 267 13.42 15.06 -10.54
CA ALA A 267 14.61 15.23 -11.37
C ALA A 267 15.72 14.30 -10.89
N VAL A 268 16.36 13.61 -11.84
CA VAL A 268 17.47 12.67 -11.59
C VAL A 268 18.69 13.17 -12.33
N THR A 269 19.73 13.57 -11.59
CA THR A 269 21.03 13.94 -12.18
C THR A 269 21.85 12.69 -12.42
N LEU A 270 22.38 12.51 -13.64
CA LEU A 270 23.20 11.38 -14.01
C LEU A 270 24.71 11.68 -13.82
N PRO A 271 25.54 10.65 -13.63
CA PRO A 271 27.00 10.78 -13.66
C PRO A 271 27.51 11.44 -14.95
N SER A 272 28.55 12.28 -14.87
CA SER A 272 29.11 13.01 -16.02
C SER A 272 29.67 12.10 -17.11
N TRP A 273 30.20 10.93 -16.74
CA TRP A 273 30.74 9.98 -17.72
C TRP A 273 29.65 9.44 -18.66
N MET A 274 28.36 9.54 -18.29
CA MET A 274 27.26 9.14 -19.15
C MET A 274 26.94 10.18 -20.24
N THR A 275 27.47 11.41 -20.17
CA THR A 275 27.14 12.48 -21.10
C THR A 275 27.42 12.06 -22.55
N ASP A 276 28.63 11.57 -22.84
CA ASP A 276 29.00 11.14 -24.18
C ASP A 276 28.14 9.96 -24.67
N VAL A 277 27.80 9.02 -23.77
CA VAL A 277 26.94 7.87 -24.09
C VAL A 277 25.52 8.32 -24.46
N ILE A 278 25.00 9.33 -23.76
CA ILE A 278 23.68 9.92 -24.03
C ILE A 278 23.72 10.70 -25.34
N ASP A 279 24.76 11.47 -25.60
CA ASP A 279 24.91 12.25 -26.83
C ASP A 279 24.98 11.35 -28.07
N SER A 280 25.78 10.28 -28.02
CA SER A 280 25.82 9.27 -29.08
C SER A 280 24.44 8.64 -29.30
N HIS A 281 23.75 8.25 -28.23
CA HIS A 281 22.42 7.65 -28.34
C HIS A 281 21.38 8.63 -28.92
N MET A 282 21.40 9.89 -28.48
CA MET A 282 20.53 10.97 -28.96
C MET A 282 20.73 11.29 -30.43
N THR A 283 21.95 11.10 -30.94
CA THR A 283 22.32 11.34 -32.33
C THR A 283 21.99 10.14 -33.22
N GLU A 284 22.27 8.93 -32.76
CA GLU A 284 22.11 7.71 -33.55
C GLU A 284 20.67 7.17 -33.57
N ARG A 285 19.88 7.39 -32.51
CA ARG A 285 18.65 6.60 -32.26
C ARG A 285 17.41 7.43 -31.94
N VAL A 286 17.54 8.72 -31.70
CA VAL A 286 16.43 9.57 -31.26
C VAL A 286 16.15 10.64 -32.31
N GLY A 287 14.87 10.81 -32.67
CA GLY A 287 14.45 11.90 -33.54
C GLY A 287 14.79 13.28 -32.97
N GLU A 288 14.82 14.28 -33.83
CA GLU A 288 15.21 15.66 -33.48
C GLU A 288 14.12 16.40 -32.68
N PHE A 289 12.87 15.93 -32.74
CA PHE A 289 11.74 16.57 -32.09
C PHE A 289 11.75 16.35 -30.58
N ALA A 290 11.25 17.36 -29.85
CA ALA A 290 11.11 17.31 -28.39
C ALA A 290 10.37 16.05 -27.89
N GLU A 291 9.35 15.62 -28.63
CA GLU A 291 8.50 14.49 -28.26
C GLU A 291 9.00 13.13 -28.76
N SER A 292 10.15 13.09 -29.44
CA SER A 292 10.76 11.83 -29.87
C SER A 292 11.12 10.97 -28.65
N LEU A 293 10.68 9.71 -28.68
CA LEU A 293 11.01 8.75 -27.64
C LEU A 293 12.51 8.50 -27.61
N LEU A 294 13.08 8.56 -26.40
CA LEU A 294 14.46 8.17 -26.17
C LEU A 294 14.68 6.70 -26.56
N PHE A 295 13.66 5.86 -26.37
CA PHE A 295 13.71 4.44 -26.69
C PHE A 295 12.55 4.03 -27.60
N ALA A 296 12.73 4.23 -28.90
CA ALA A 296 11.72 3.88 -29.89
C ALA A 296 11.50 2.34 -29.98
N PRO A 297 10.25 1.86 -30.01
CA PRO A 297 9.96 0.46 -30.26
C PRO A 297 10.23 0.08 -31.73
N ARG A 298 10.28 -1.23 -32.00
CA ARG A 298 10.24 -1.74 -33.38
C ARG A 298 8.78 -1.83 -33.84
N GLY A 299 8.55 -1.52 -35.12
CA GLY A 299 7.22 -1.60 -35.75
C GLY A 299 6.25 -0.54 -35.21
N ALA A 300 4.95 -0.86 -35.21
CA ALA A 300 3.87 0.08 -34.91
C ALA A 300 3.50 0.16 -33.41
N SER A 301 4.28 -0.42 -32.50
CA SER A 301 4.02 -0.27 -31.06
C SER A 301 4.29 1.18 -30.62
N GLU A 302 3.58 1.65 -29.60
CA GLU A 302 3.82 2.99 -29.04
C GLU A 302 5.04 3.02 -28.13
N PHE A 303 5.27 1.95 -27.34
CA PHE A 303 6.45 1.80 -26.48
C PHE A 303 7.04 0.39 -26.55
N ILE A 304 8.23 0.21 -25.99
CA ILE A 304 8.89 -1.09 -25.88
C ILE A 304 8.11 -2.00 -24.94
N HIS A 305 7.66 -3.15 -25.45
CA HIS A 305 7.03 -4.20 -24.64
C HIS A 305 8.03 -4.91 -23.73
N ASP A 306 7.53 -5.39 -22.58
CA ASP A 306 8.33 -6.20 -21.63
C ASP A 306 8.90 -7.45 -22.30
N SER A 307 8.15 -8.10 -23.21
CA SER A 307 8.63 -9.25 -23.98
C SER A 307 9.83 -8.89 -24.85
N ALA A 308 9.76 -7.78 -25.58
CA ALA A 308 10.83 -7.31 -26.47
C ALA A 308 12.09 -6.90 -25.70
N PHE A 309 11.96 -6.41 -24.47
CA PHE A 309 13.10 -6.19 -23.58
C PHE A 309 13.64 -7.51 -23.04
N ASN A 310 12.77 -8.40 -22.59
CA ASN A 310 13.14 -9.70 -22.02
C ASN A 310 13.85 -10.62 -23.02
N GLU A 311 13.53 -10.54 -24.31
CA GLU A 311 14.25 -11.24 -25.38
C GLU A 311 15.76 -10.91 -25.40
N SER A 312 16.14 -9.72 -24.96
CA SER A 312 17.53 -9.30 -24.82
C SER A 312 18.07 -9.43 -23.40
N TRP A 313 17.24 -9.12 -22.40
CA TRP A 313 17.64 -9.15 -20.99
C TRP A 313 17.93 -10.55 -20.49
N VAL A 314 17.12 -11.54 -20.89
CA VAL A 314 17.26 -12.92 -20.42
C VAL A 314 18.59 -13.55 -20.85
N PRO A 315 19.01 -13.49 -22.13
CA PRO A 315 20.35 -13.92 -22.53
C PRO A 315 21.48 -13.20 -21.81
N ALA A 316 21.33 -11.89 -21.53
CA ALA A 316 22.32 -11.14 -20.78
C ALA A 316 22.44 -11.65 -19.33
N GLN A 317 21.32 -12.01 -18.68
CA GLN A 317 21.34 -12.63 -17.36
C GLN A 317 22.02 -14.01 -17.37
N ASP A 318 21.82 -14.79 -18.44
CA ASP A 318 22.49 -16.08 -18.61
C ASP A 318 24.00 -15.91 -18.76
N ALA A 319 24.44 -14.96 -19.59
CA ALA A 319 25.86 -14.65 -19.78
C ALA A 319 26.53 -14.17 -18.48
N ALA A 320 25.82 -13.39 -17.66
CA ALA A 320 26.30 -12.94 -16.36
C ALA A 320 26.15 -13.98 -15.24
N GLY A 321 25.52 -15.15 -15.49
CA GLY A 321 25.31 -16.18 -14.47
C GLY A 321 24.29 -15.81 -13.38
N VAL A 322 23.45 -14.79 -13.61
CA VAL A 322 22.54 -14.21 -12.61
C VAL A 322 21.06 -14.49 -12.90
N ARG A 323 20.75 -15.40 -13.85
CA ARG A 323 19.37 -15.72 -14.21
C ARG A 323 18.57 -16.17 -12.98
N GLY A 324 17.44 -15.49 -12.77
CA GLY A 324 16.55 -15.75 -11.65
C GLY A 324 17.00 -15.15 -10.30
N GLN A 325 18.16 -14.50 -10.25
CA GLN A 325 18.70 -13.81 -9.06
C GLN A 325 18.62 -12.28 -9.18
N VAL A 326 18.96 -11.75 -10.36
CA VAL A 326 18.95 -10.30 -10.65
C VAL A 326 17.88 -9.99 -11.68
N ARG A 327 16.87 -9.20 -11.36
CA ARG A 327 15.86 -8.68 -12.29
C ARG A 327 16.26 -7.30 -12.77
N GLU A 328 15.61 -6.80 -13.83
CA GLU A 328 15.74 -5.39 -14.22
C GLU A 328 15.44 -4.44 -13.04
N HIS A 329 14.43 -4.76 -12.23
CA HIS A 329 14.08 -3.96 -11.06
C HIS A 329 15.23 -3.84 -10.05
N ASP A 330 16.10 -4.85 -10.01
CA ASP A 330 17.21 -4.90 -9.05
C ASP A 330 18.40 -4.01 -9.51
N LEU A 331 18.36 -3.44 -10.73
CA LEU A 331 19.26 -2.35 -11.14
C LEU A 331 19.02 -1.06 -10.36
N ARG A 332 17.77 -0.82 -9.99
CA ARG A 332 17.43 0.28 -9.08
C ARG A 332 17.93 -0.01 -7.67
N ASP A 333 17.94 -1.27 -7.27
CA ASP A 333 18.52 -1.69 -5.99
C ASP A 333 20.06 -1.54 -6.02
N PHE A 334 20.70 -1.77 -7.17
CA PHE A 334 22.12 -1.45 -7.37
C PHE A 334 22.40 0.02 -7.12
N ASN A 335 21.61 0.92 -7.72
CA ASN A 335 21.73 2.36 -7.50
C ASN A 335 21.65 2.72 -6.01
N ALA A 336 20.58 2.27 -5.36
CA ALA A 336 20.32 2.55 -3.95
C ALA A 336 21.46 2.07 -3.05
N SER A 337 21.92 0.84 -3.29
CA SER A 337 22.96 0.19 -2.48
C SER A 337 24.30 0.90 -2.61
N HIS A 338 24.67 1.34 -3.82
CA HIS A 338 25.92 2.08 -4.04
C HIS A 338 25.87 3.51 -3.50
N LEU A 339 24.73 4.21 -3.59
CA LEU A 339 24.58 5.53 -2.98
C LEU A 339 24.69 5.44 -1.45
N LEU A 340 24.03 4.46 -0.82
CA LEU A 340 24.13 4.24 0.62
C LEU A 340 25.54 3.83 1.03
N GLY A 341 26.19 2.94 0.26
CA GLY A 341 27.59 2.56 0.47
C GLY A 341 28.53 3.76 0.40
N ALA A 342 28.27 4.70 -0.52
CA ALA A 342 29.00 5.97 -0.63
C ALA A 342 28.69 6.99 0.49
N GLY A 343 27.80 6.66 1.43
CA GLY A 343 27.47 7.50 2.58
C GLY A 343 26.28 8.44 2.38
N ALA A 344 25.50 8.29 1.31
CA ALA A 344 24.28 9.07 1.13
C ALA A 344 23.26 8.77 2.25
N ASN A 345 22.53 9.79 2.68
CA ASN A 345 21.49 9.64 3.68
C ASN A 345 20.32 8.82 3.09
N PRO A 346 19.73 7.84 3.83
CA PRO A 346 18.55 7.10 3.38
C PRO A 346 17.37 7.97 2.90
N LEU A 347 17.22 9.19 3.43
CA LEU A 347 16.22 10.16 2.98
C LEU A 347 16.55 10.73 1.60
N GLU A 348 17.82 11.04 1.33
CA GLU A 348 18.29 11.49 0.01
C GLU A 348 18.08 10.38 -1.02
N VAL A 349 18.44 9.14 -0.68
CA VAL A 349 18.23 7.98 -1.55
C VAL A 349 16.74 7.73 -1.79
N ARG A 350 15.89 7.86 -0.77
CA ARG A 350 14.43 7.77 -0.93
C ARG A 350 13.92 8.81 -1.93
N ASP A 351 14.36 10.06 -1.82
CA ASP A 351 13.88 11.15 -2.68
C ASP A 351 14.44 11.04 -4.10
N HIS A 352 15.72 10.68 -4.25
CA HIS A 352 16.35 10.36 -5.53
C HIS A 352 15.61 9.24 -6.28
N LEU A 353 15.20 8.21 -5.55
CA LEU A 353 14.47 7.08 -6.11
C LEU A 353 12.97 7.41 -6.29
N GLY A 354 12.39 8.33 -5.52
CA GLY A 354 10.95 8.60 -5.51
C GLY A 354 10.14 7.51 -4.79
N HIS A 355 10.70 6.96 -3.71
CA HIS A 355 9.98 6.01 -2.84
C HIS A 355 8.93 6.75 -1.99
N ALA A 356 7.68 6.27 -2.03
CA ALA A 356 6.61 6.80 -1.19
C ALA A 356 6.85 6.51 0.31
N ASN A 357 7.56 5.42 0.64
CA ASN A 357 7.85 5.00 2.00
C ASN A 357 9.37 4.80 2.19
N VAL A 358 9.93 5.44 3.23
CA VAL A 358 11.33 5.28 3.67
C VAL A 358 11.63 3.82 4.02
N ARG A 359 10.65 3.10 4.58
CA ARG A 359 10.77 1.71 5.01
C ARG A 359 11.18 0.78 3.86
N THR A 360 10.79 1.10 2.62
CA THR A 360 11.27 0.34 1.44
C THR A 360 12.77 0.51 1.22
N THR A 361 13.33 1.68 1.53
CA THR A 361 14.78 1.92 1.47
C THR A 361 15.48 1.32 2.69
N VAL A 362 14.90 1.43 3.88
CA VAL A 362 15.53 0.93 5.12
C VAL A 362 15.48 -0.60 5.19
N ASP A 363 14.31 -1.23 5.03
CA ASP A 363 14.16 -2.69 5.16
C ASP A 363 14.95 -3.47 4.09
N HIS A 364 15.23 -2.86 2.93
CA HIS A 364 15.98 -3.50 1.84
C HIS A 364 17.50 -3.26 1.88
N TYR A 365 17.97 -2.12 2.42
CA TYR A 365 19.38 -1.72 2.27
C TYR A 365 20.14 -1.51 3.60
N LEU A 366 19.49 -1.67 4.77
CA LEU A 366 20.16 -1.52 6.07
C LEU A 366 21.35 -2.50 6.26
N HIS A 367 21.31 -3.67 5.60
CA HIS A 367 22.42 -4.61 5.63
C HIS A 367 23.73 -4.05 5.07
N VAL A 368 23.68 -3.06 4.18
CA VAL A 368 24.86 -2.37 3.62
C VAL A 368 25.43 -1.35 4.62
N VAL A 369 24.60 -0.82 5.52
CA VAL A 369 24.98 0.21 6.51
C VAL A 369 25.62 -0.40 7.76
N ASN A 370 25.30 -1.67 8.06
CA ASN A 370 25.69 -2.31 9.32
C ASN A 370 27.20 -2.59 9.47
N ASP A 371 28.01 -2.48 8.40
CA ASP A 371 29.46 -2.71 8.47
C ASP A 371 30.30 -1.42 8.61
N ARG A 372 29.65 -0.27 8.82
CA ARG A 372 30.32 1.05 8.93
C ARG A 372 30.41 1.61 10.35
N ALA A 373 30.17 0.79 11.37
CA ALA A 373 30.12 1.27 12.75
C ALA A 373 31.41 1.96 13.20
N ALA A 374 32.59 1.44 12.80
CA ALA A 374 33.88 2.04 13.10
C ALA A 374 34.07 3.39 12.38
N GLU A 375 33.82 3.44 11.07
CA GLU A 375 33.91 4.70 10.29
C GLU A 375 32.96 5.78 10.83
N LEU A 376 31.74 5.41 11.21
CA LEU A 376 30.76 6.33 11.80
C LEU A 376 31.21 6.83 13.18
N ALA A 377 31.87 5.98 13.97
CA ALA A 377 32.44 6.39 15.25
C ALA A 377 33.59 7.39 15.05
N ASP A 378 34.41 7.21 14.02
CA ASP A 378 35.55 8.08 13.71
C ASP A 378 35.14 9.46 13.16
N LEU A 379 33.92 9.59 12.63
CA LEU A 379 33.33 10.88 12.23
C LEU A 379 32.88 11.74 13.42
N MET A 380 32.86 11.20 14.64
CA MET A 380 32.47 11.96 15.82
C MET A 380 33.47 13.08 16.09
N PRO A 381 32.99 14.31 16.37
CA PRO A 381 33.88 15.43 16.65
C PRO A 381 34.67 15.15 17.93
N ILE A 382 36.00 15.27 17.84
CA ILE A 382 36.88 15.22 19.01
C ILE A 382 36.68 16.53 19.78
N LEU A 383 36.48 16.42 21.10
CA LEU A 383 36.40 17.60 21.96
C LEU A 383 37.68 18.44 21.80
N PRO A 384 37.57 19.76 21.60
CA PRO A 384 38.74 20.62 21.57
C PRO A 384 39.49 20.50 22.91
N LYS A 385 40.82 20.38 22.85
CA LYS A 385 41.65 20.41 24.06
C LYS A 385 41.45 21.76 24.74
N VAL A 386 40.76 21.76 25.88
CA VAL A 386 40.69 22.92 26.77
C VAL A 386 42.11 23.15 27.28
N LYS A 387 42.75 24.24 26.85
CA LYS A 387 43.98 24.69 27.51
C LYS A 387 43.61 24.99 28.96
N PRO A 388 44.29 24.43 29.98
CA PRO A 388 44.07 24.86 31.34
C PRO A 388 44.31 26.37 31.36
N SER A 389 43.26 27.14 31.64
CA SER A 389 43.40 28.56 31.88
C SER A 389 44.38 28.69 33.03
N ASN A 390 45.49 29.39 32.81
CA ASN A 390 46.32 29.87 33.90
C ASN A 390 45.41 30.72 34.77
N VAL A 391 44.89 30.12 35.85
CA VAL A 391 44.24 30.86 36.92
C VAL A 391 45.36 31.67 37.54
N THR A 392 45.58 32.87 37.03
CA THR A 392 46.33 33.89 37.73
C THR A 392 45.61 34.07 39.06
N ARG A 393 46.21 33.59 40.15
CA ARG A 393 45.73 33.93 41.50
C ARG A 393 45.73 35.46 41.57
N LEU A 394 44.56 36.06 41.66
CA LEU A 394 44.43 37.46 42.03
C LEU A 394 45.17 37.64 43.37
N PRO A 395 46.02 38.66 43.52
CA PRO A 395 46.58 39.00 44.82
C PRO A 395 45.41 39.31 45.75
N VAL A 396 45.35 38.61 46.87
CA VAL A 396 44.45 38.99 47.96
C VAL A 396 45.04 40.27 48.54
N ASP A 397 44.41 41.40 48.23
CA ASP A 397 44.72 42.68 48.85
C ASP A 397 44.23 42.61 50.30
N VAL A 398 45.15 42.28 51.22
CA VAL A 398 44.88 42.32 52.65
C VAL A 398 45.02 43.77 53.07
N GLY A 399 43.92 44.51 52.90
CA GLY A 399 43.78 45.88 53.39
C GLY A 399 44.04 45.92 54.89
N ASP A 400 45.03 46.73 55.26
CA ASP A 400 45.41 47.07 56.62
C ASP A 400 44.26 47.83 57.28
N GLY A 401 43.50 47.12 58.12
CA GLY A 401 42.35 47.64 58.86
C GLY A 401 42.61 47.54 60.35
N ALA A 402 43.20 48.59 60.91
CA ALA A 402 43.38 48.77 62.34
C ALA A 402 42.03 48.69 63.08
N HIS A 403 41.92 47.73 64.00
CA HIS A 403 41.01 47.84 65.13
C HIS A 403 41.80 47.58 66.41
N ASP A 404 42.20 48.70 67.01
CA ASP A 404 42.40 48.86 68.44
C ASP A 404 41.08 48.54 69.16
N GLU A 405 41.11 47.53 70.04
CA GLU A 405 40.39 47.61 71.31
C GLU A 405 41.17 46.81 72.38
N SER A 406 41.94 47.56 73.15
CA SER A 406 42.30 47.24 74.52
C SER A 406 41.06 46.88 75.36
N LYS A 407 41.15 45.80 76.17
CA LYS A 407 40.99 45.78 77.65
C LYS A 407 40.36 44.48 78.21
N LEU A 408 41.11 43.90 79.16
CA LEU A 408 40.71 43.22 80.42
C LEU A 408 39.75 42.01 80.33
N ALA A 409 39.93 40.91 81.07
CA ALA A 409 40.88 40.45 82.07
C ALA A 409 40.69 38.94 82.23
#